data_AF-A0AAJ5E3I2-F1
#
_entry.id   AF-A0AAJ5E3I2-F1
#
_cell.length_a   1.000
_cell.length_b   1.000
_cell.length_c   1.000
_cell.angle_alpha   90.00
_cell.angle_beta   90.00
_cell.angle_gamma   90.00
#
_symmetry.space_group_name_H-M   'P 1'
#
loop_
_entity.id
_entity.type
_entity.pdbx_description
1 polymer ?
#
loop_
_entity_poly.entity_id
_entity_poly.type
_entity_poly.pdbx_seq_one_letter_code
_entity_poly.pdbx_strand_id
1 'polypeptide(L)'
;ATGGNFENLVTSPAAAVTEVTDTINISTVSLTANGSVAEGGTVVYTASVSAEVTGSPVVVTLSNGQTITIPVGSSSASVNFVAPNDALAGGGSLSVKIDDAKGGNFEKLEVDGKPADTSITDTADTTTLSLTATDSVAEGGSIVYTATLTNAAGTPVTVTLSNGAVITIAANATSGSVTV
;
A
#
# COMPACT_ATOMS: atom_id res chain seq x y z
N ALA A 1 -69.59 3.74 -15.22
CA ALA A 1 -69.72 2.44 -14.53
C ALA A 1 -71.22 2.09 -14.46
N THR A 2 -71.59 0.82 -14.57
CA THR A 2 -73.00 0.34 -14.49
C THR A 2 -73.08 -0.90 -13.61
N GLY A 3 -74.13 -1.03 -12.80
CA GLY A 3 -74.34 -2.12 -11.82
C GLY A 3 -74.32 -1.64 -10.36
N GLY A 4 -74.78 -2.49 -9.42
CA GLY A 4 -74.73 -2.23 -7.97
C GLY A 4 -75.95 -1.52 -7.35
N ASN A 5 -77.12 -1.56 -8.01
CA ASN A 5 -78.39 -0.99 -7.54
C ASN A 5 -78.35 0.48 -7.03
N PHE A 6 -77.36 1.28 -7.46
CA PHE A 6 -77.21 2.68 -7.07
C PHE A 6 -78.17 3.59 -7.85
N GLU A 7 -78.78 4.55 -7.17
CA GLU A 7 -79.75 5.49 -7.74
C GLU A 7 -79.10 6.58 -8.60
N ASN A 8 -77.83 6.94 -8.36
CA ASN A 8 -77.06 7.87 -9.20
C ASN A 8 -75.54 7.61 -9.11
N LEU A 9 -75.00 6.92 -10.10
CA LEU A 9 -73.57 6.59 -10.20
C LEU A 9 -72.86 7.56 -11.14
N VAL A 10 -72.18 8.56 -10.56
CA VAL A 10 -71.37 9.52 -11.31
C VAL A 10 -69.92 9.06 -11.32
N THR A 11 -69.32 8.90 -12.50
CA THR A 11 -67.91 8.54 -12.65
C THR A 11 -67.01 9.76 -12.55
N SER A 12 -65.86 9.63 -11.88
CA SER A 12 -64.83 10.67 -11.92
C SER A 12 -64.34 10.88 -13.36
N PRO A 13 -64.39 12.11 -13.91
CA PRO A 13 -63.86 12.41 -15.25
C PRO A 13 -62.34 12.59 -15.27
N ALA A 14 -61.70 12.69 -14.10
CA ALA A 14 -60.25 12.75 -14.00
C ALA A 14 -59.65 11.35 -14.21
N ALA A 15 -58.69 11.25 -15.14
CA ALA A 15 -57.95 10.01 -15.36
C ALA A 15 -57.22 9.60 -14.08
N ALA A 16 -57.25 8.31 -13.75
CA ALA A 16 -56.37 7.78 -12.73
C ALA A 16 -54.94 7.82 -13.28
N VAL A 17 -54.07 8.60 -12.65
CA VAL A 17 -52.64 8.69 -12.99
C VAL A 17 -51.85 8.09 -11.84
N THR A 18 -50.94 7.18 -12.19
CA THR A 18 -49.92 6.67 -11.28
C THR A 18 -48.59 7.19 -11.75
N GLU A 19 -47.91 7.98 -10.92
CA GLU A 19 -46.54 8.39 -11.19
C GLU A 19 -45.60 7.27 -10.73
N VAL A 20 -44.67 6.87 -11.61
CA VAL A 20 -43.59 5.94 -11.27
C VAL A 20 -42.32 6.76 -11.21
N THR A 21 -41.80 6.94 -9.99
CA THR A 21 -40.52 7.63 -9.78
C THR A 21 -39.40 6.59 -9.78
N ASP A 22 -38.46 6.75 -10.71
CA ASP A 22 -37.23 5.96 -10.71
C ASP A 22 -36.33 6.36 -9.53
N THR A 23 -35.67 5.38 -8.92
CA THR A 23 -34.77 5.59 -7.78
C THR A 23 -33.34 5.26 -8.17
N ILE A 24 -32.41 6.16 -7.87
CA ILE A 24 -30.98 5.93 -8.13
C ILE A 24 -30.51 4.69 -7.35
N ASN A 25 -29.86 3.76 -8.05
CA ASN A 25 -29.15 2.65 -7.44
C ASN A 25 -27.68 3.04 -7.22
N ILE A 26 -27.20 2.89 -5.98
CA ILE A 26 -25.83 3.24 -5.59
C ILE A 26 -25.02 1.95 -5.45
N SER A 27 -23.91 1.89 -6.18
CA SER A 27 -22.86 0.89 -5.99
C SER A 27 -21.67 1.51 -5.28
N THR A 28 -21.08 0.80 -4.33
CA THR A 28 -19.94 1.29 -3.55
C THR A 28 -18.69 0.49 -3.87
N VAL A 29 -17.57 1.19 -4.08
CA VAL A 29 -16.23 0.60 -4.17
C VAL A 29 -15.55 0.71 -2.81
N SER A 30 -15.05 -0.40 -2.29
CA SER A 30 -14.29 -0.45 -1.03
C SER A 30 -12.91 -1.07 -1.23
N LEU A 31 -12.00 -0.80 -0.29
CA LEU A 31 -10.63 -1.30 -0.30
C LEU A 31 -10.31 -2.00 1.01
N THR A 32 -9.65 -3.15 0.90
CA THR A 32 -9.10 -3.88 2.05
C THR A 32 -7.64 -4.26 1.79
N ALA A 33 -6.91 -4.52 2.87
CA ALA A 33 -5.56 -5.05 2.85
C ALA A 33 -5.39 -6.09 3.97
N ASN A 34 -4.33 -6.90 3.90
CA ASN A 34 -3.90 -7.71 5.04
C ASN A 34 -3.45 -6.80 6.19
N GLY A 35 -3.86 -7.14 7.42
CA GLY A 35 -3.68 -6.26 8.57
C GLY A 35 -2.23 -6.13 9.06
N SER A 36 -1.39 -7.14 8.84
CA SER A 36 0.05 -7.09 9.18
C SER A 36 0.88 -7.94 8.24
N VAL A 37 2.10 -7.47 7.96
CA VAL A 37 3.15 -8.18 7.25
C VAL A 37 4.50 -7.93 7.90
N ALA A 38 5.48 -8.80 7.65
CA ALA A 38 6.88 -8.45 7.87
C ALA A 38 7.36 -7.45 6.81
N GLU A 39 8.39 -6.67 7.12
CA GLU A 39 9.13 -5.91 6.13
C GLU A 39 9.66 -6.81 5.00
N GLY A 40 9.71 -6.28 3.78
CA GLY A 40 9.94 -7.09 2.57
C GLY A 40 8.80 -8.07 2.24
N GLY A 41 7.80 -8.21 3.11
CA GLY A 41 6.60 -9.02 2.90
C GLY A 41 5.64 -8.40 1.88
N THR A 42 4.67 -9.21 1.42
CA THR A 42 3.68 -8.77 0.44
C THR A 42 2.39 -8.31 1.11
N VAL A 43 2.04 -7.05 0.90
CA VAL A 43 0.73 -6.47 1.16
C VAL A 43 -0.18 -6.74 -0.04
N VAL A 44 -1.40 -7.23 0.21
CA VAL A 44 -2.38 -7.52 -0.85
C VAL A 44 -3.53 -6.54 -0.73
N TYR A 45 -3.61 -5.58 -1.65
CA TYR A 45 -4.73 -4.65 -1.72
C TYR A 45 -5.84 -5.25 -2.57
N THR A 46 -7.06 -5.33 -2.03
CA THR A 46 -8.23 -5.85 -2.73
C THR A 46 -9.30 -4.79 -2.82
N ALA A 47 -9.62 -4.35 -4.04
CA ALA A 47 -10.76 -3.49 -4.30
C ALA A 47 -12.00 -4.34 -4.59
N SER A 48 -13.15 -3.96 -4.04
CA SER A 48 -14.42 -4.66 -4.21
C SER A 48 -15.53 -3.68 -4.56
N VAL A 49 -16.46 -4.08 -5.42
CA VAL A 49 -17.68 -3.33 -5.74
C VAL A 49 -18.88 -4.10 -5.19
N SER A 50 -19.86 -3.39 -4.62
CA SER A 50 -21.08 -3.99 -4.04
C SER A 50 -22.03 -4.61 -5.07
N ALA A 51 -21.75 -4.44 -6.37
CA ALA A 51 -22.49 -5.01 -7.50
C ALA A 51 -21.49 -5.54 -8.54
N GLU A 52 -21.93 -6.48 -9.38
CA GLU A 52 -21.11 -7.03 -10.46
C GLU A 52 -20.79 -5.96 -11.50
N VAL A 53 -19.53 -5.91 -11.96
CA VAL A 53 -19.10 -4.98 -12.99
C VAL A 53 -19.63 -5.41 -14.35
N THR A 54 -20.37 -4.55 -15.03
CA THR A 54 -20.82 -4.81 -16.41
C THR A 54 -20.53 -3.63 -17.34
N GLY A 55 -20.66 -3.85 -18.67
CA GLY A 55 -20.38 -2.84 -19.71
C GLY A 55 -18.89 -2.56 -19.94
N SER A 56 -18.19 -2.05 -18.93
CA SER A 56 -16.75 -1.77 -18.99
C SER A 56 -16.07 -2.11 -17.65
N PRO A 57 -14.76 -2.44 -17.63
CA PRO A 57 -14.03 -2.68 -16.38
C PRO A 57 -14.08 -1.47 -15.45
N VAL A 58 -14.03 -1.70 -14.14
CA VAL A 58 -13.82 -0.64 -13.15
C VAL A 58 -12.32 -0.50 -12.88
N VAL A 59 -11.81 0.71 -12.99
CA VAL A 59 -10.42 1.06 -12.70
C VAL A 59 -10.40 1.87 -11.39
N VAL A 60 -9.69 1.35 -10.40
CA VAL A 60 -9.55 1.92 -9.05
C VAL A 60 -8.11 2.41 -8.89
N THR A 61 -7.94 3.70 -8.62
CA THR A 61 -6.64 4.34 -8.36
C THR A 61 -6.45 4.48 -6.86
N LEU A 62 -5.30 4.01 -6.36
CA LEU A 62 -4.95 4.02 -4.94
C LEU A 62 -3.98 5.16 -4.62
N SER A 63 -4.00 5.62 -3.36
CA SER A 63 -3.14 6.71 -2.89
C SER A 63 -1.64 6.41 -2.86
N ASN A 64 -1.24 5.15 -3.01
CA ASN A 64 0.15 4.73 -3.22
C ASN A 64 0.56 4.69 -4.70
N GLY A 65 -0.29 5.19 -5.60
CA GLY A 65 -0.05 5.26 -7.04
C GLY A 65 -0.35 3.97 -7.81
N GLN A 66 -0.76 2.89 -7.14
CA GLN A 66 -1.16 1.66 -7.82
C GLN A 66 -2.58 1.76 -8.41
N THR A 67 -2.86 0.89 -9.37
CA THR A 67 -4.18 0.76 -9.99
C THR A 67 -4.66 -0.69 -9.89
N ILE A 68 -5.92 -0.88 -9.50
CA ILE A 68 -6.61 -2.17 -9.52
C ILE A 68 -7.69 -2.11 -10.62
N THR A 69 -7.68 -3.07 -11.55
CA THR A 69 -8.72 -3.20 -12.57
C THR A 69 -9.62 -4.38 -12.23
N ILE A 70 -10.89 -4.10 -11.95
CA ILE A 70 -11.93 -5.11 -11.74
C ILE A 70 -12.58 -5.40 -13.09
N PRO A 71 -12.39 -6.60 -13.66
CA PRO A 71 -12.89 -6.92 -14.99
C PRO A 71 -14.41 -7.05 -15.01
N VAL A 72 -14.99 -6.95 -16.21
CA VAL A 72 -16.40 -7.23 -16.43
C VAL A 72 -16.73 -8.67 -16.01
N GLY A 73 -17.86 -8.85 -15.34
CA GLY A 73 -18.29 -10.14 -14.79
C GLY A 73 -17.71 -10.46 -13.41
N SER A 74 -16.96 -9.53 -12.80
CA SER A 74 -16.37 -9.67 -11.47
C SER A 74 -16.83 -8.57 -10.52
N SER A 75 -16.66 -8.80 -9.22
CA SER A 75 -16.94 -7.82 -8.17
C SER A 75 -15.70 -7.42 -7.37
N SER A 76 -14.53 -8.00 -7.66
CA SER A 76 -13.29 -7.64 -6.98
C SER A 76 -12.06 -7.97 -7.83
N ALA A 77 -10.95 -7.33 -7.49
CA ALA A 77 -9.63 -7.65 -7.99
C ALA A 77 -8.58 -7.18 -6.98
N SER A 78 -7.35 -7.66 -7.12
CA SER A 78 -6.27 -7.35 -6.20
C SER A 78 -4.96 -6.98 -6.90
N VAL A 79 -4.10 -6.29 -6.16
CA VAL A 79 -2.71 -6.01 -6.54
C VAL A 79 -1.80 -6.21 -5.34
N ASN A 80 -0.56 -6.62 -5.60
CA ASN A 80 0.46 -6.84 -4.58
C ASN A 80 1.37 -5.62 -4.45
N PHE A 81 1.73 -5.29 -3.22
CA PHE A 81 2.73 -4.28 -2.88
C PHE A 81 3.76 -4.90 -1.94
N VAL A 82 5.05 -4.71 -2.20
CA VAL A 82 6.11 -5.18 -1.32
C VAL A 82 6.39 -4.11 -0.27
N ALA A 83 6.26 -4.45 1.01
CA ALA A 83 6.60 -3.55 2.09
C ALA A 83 8.10 -3.19 2.04
N PRO A 84 8.49 -1.93 2.32
CA PRO A 84 9.90 -1.56 2.46
C PRO A 84 10.61 -2.47 3.47
N ASN A 85 11.92 -2.67 3.26
CA ASN A 85 12.80 -3.44 4.14
C ASN A 85 14.12 -2.71 4.30
N ASP A 86 14.63 -2.65 5.52
CA ASP A 86 15.98 -2.22 5.81
C ASP A 86 16.60 -3.04 6.94
N ALA A 87 17.92 -2.93 7.13
CA ALA A 87 18.64 -3.75 8.11
C ALA A 87 18.67 -3.16 9.52
N LEU A 88 17.96 -2.05 9.75
CA LEU A 88 17.93 -1.35 11.02
C LEU A 88 16.69 -1.74 11.79
N ALA A 89 16.81 -1.82 13.12
CA ALA A 89 15.66 -2.10 13.96
C ALA A 89 14.57 -1.01 13.80
N GLY A 90 13.34 -1.45 13.58
CA GLY A 90 12.20 -0.55 13.39
C GLY A 90 10.89 -1.26 13.14
N GLY A 91 10.41 -1.19 11.91
CA GLY A 91 9.03 -1.46 11.52
C GLY A 91 8.27 -0.18 11.13
N GLY A 92 7.00 -0.32 10.80
CA GLY A 92 6.21 0.81 10.29
C GLY A 92 4.74 0.50 10.07
N SER A 93 4.09 1.37 9.30
CA SER A 93 2.71 1.17 8.89
C SER A 93 2.47 1.78 7.51
N LEU A 94 1.51 1.20 6.79
CA LEU A 94 0.98 1.71 5.54
C LEU A 94 -0.49 2.02 5.73
N SER A 95 -0.93 3.13 5.16
CA SER A 95 -2.34 3.52 5.10
C SER A 95 -2.64 3.94 3.67
N VAL A 96 -3.39 3.10 2.94
CA VAL A 96 -3.71 3.32 1.52
C VAL A 96 -5.21 3.41 1.36
N LYS A 97 -5.67 4.43 0.66
CA LYS A 97 -7.09 4.62 0.36
C LYS A 97 -7.33 4.62 -1.15
N ILE A 98 -8.60 4.59 -1.52
CA ILE A 98 -9.02 4.85 -2.90
C ILE A 98 -9.00 6.37 -3.13
N ASP A 99 -8.25 6.80 -4.14
CA ASP A 99 -8.25 8.19 -4.60
C ASP A 99 -9.31 8.42 -5.70
N ASP A 100 -9.50 7.43 -6.58
CA ASP A 100 -10.53 7.49 -7.62
C ASP A 100 -11.02 6.10 -8.04
N ALA A 101 -12.28 6.02 -8.49
CA ALA A 101 -12.85 4.84 -9.14
C ALA A 101 -13.73 5.25 -10.32
N LYS A 102 -13.55 4.60 -11.48
CA LYS A 102 -14.23 4.90 -12.74
C LYS A 102 -14.51 3.64 -13.55
N GLY A 103 -15.54 3.66 -14.37
CA GLY A 103 -15.94 2.53 -15.24
C GLY A 103 -17.20 1.82 -14.77
N GLY A 104 -17.44 0.61 -15.27
CA GLY A 104 -18.71 -0.10 -15.07
C GLY A 104 -19.87 0.53 -15.87
N ASN A 105 -21.09 0.08 -15.58
CA ASN A 105 -22.34 0.64 -16.11
C ASN A 105 -23.32 1.04 -15.00
N PHE A 106 -22.82 1.41 -13.82
CA PHE A 106 -23.66 1.73 -12.67
C PHE A 106 -24.40 3.06 -12.85
N GLU A 107 -25.64 3.15 -12.35
CA GLU A 107 -26.38 4.42 -12.24
C GLU A 107 -25.63 5.44 -11.37
N LYS A 108 -25.03 4.97 -10.26
CA LYS A 108 -24.12 5.75 -9.42
C LYS A 108 -23.04 4.86 -8.81
N LEU A 109 -21.79 5.29 -8.91
CA LEU A 109 -20.64 4.66 -8.27
C LEU A 109 -20.08 5.59 -7.21
N GLU A 110 -20.04 5.14 -5.96
CA GLU A 110 -19.46 5.84 -4.83
C GLU A 110 -18.22 5.11 -4.32
N VAL A 111 -17.29 5.87 -3.74
CA VAL A 111 -16.07 5.33 -3.13
C VAL A 111 -16.21 5.37 -1.62
N ASP A 112 -15.98 4.24 -0.96
CA ASP A 112 -15.70 4.21 0.48
C ASP A 112 -14.32 4.81 0.73
N GLY A 113 -14.29 5.97 1.37
CA GLY A 113 -13.06 6.70 1.69
C GLY A 113 -12.24 6.12 2.83
N LYS A 114 -12.67 5.00 3.43
CA LYS A 114 -11.93 4.33 4.51
C LYS A 114 -10.58 3.81 3.99
N PRO A 115 -9.45 4.15 4.64
CA PRO A 115 -8.16 3.57 4.28
C PRO A 115 -8.08 2.09 4.68
N ALA A 116 -7.32 1.34 3.90
CA ALA A 116 -6.80 0.02 4.22
C ALA A 116 -5.44 0.19 4.91
N ASP A 117 -5.41 -0.16 6.20
CA ASP A 117 -4.23 -0.05 7.05
C ASP A 117 -3.52 -1.40 7.19
N THR A 118 -2.19 -1.37 7.14
CA THR A 118 -1.33 -2.54 7.33
C THR A 118 -0.17 -2.18 8.24
N SER A 119 0.04 -2.93 9.32
CA SER A 119 1.26 -2.83 10.14
C SER A 119 2.42 -3.60 9.51
N ILE A 120 3.61 -3.04 9.58
CA ILE A 120 4.86 -3.67 9.13
C ILE A 120 5.67 -4.02 10.38
N THR A 121 5.92 -5.31 10.57
CA THR A 121 6.78 -5.80 11.65
C THR A 121 8.22 -5.92 11.17
N ASP A 122 9.13 -5.44 12.01
CA ASP A 122 10.57 -5.58 11.86
C ASP A 122 11.02 -7.05 11.80
N THR A 123 12.06 -7.32 11.02
CA THR A 123 12.72 -8.61 10.96
C THR A 123 14.21 -8.46 11.18
N ALA A 124 14.79 -9.38 11.97
CA ALA A 124 16.21 -9.29 12.28
C ALA A 124 17.08 -9.60 11.06
N ASP A 125 17.80 -8.59 10.57
CA ASP A 125 18.84 -8.73 9.56
C ASP A 125 20.23 -8.96 10.18
N THR A 126 21.07 -9.74 9.49
CA THR A 126 22.45 -9.98 9.92
C THR A 126 23.40 -9.02 9.21
N THR A 127 24.04 -8.13 9.99
CA THR A 127 25.13 -7.28 9.51
C THR A 127 26.49 -7.85 9.92
N THR A 128 27.42 -7.99 8.98
CA THR A 128 28.80 -8.43 9.27
C THR A 128 29.80 -7.30 9.06
N LEU A 129 30.91 -7.34 9.80
CA LEU A 129 32.02 -6.39 9.71
C LEU A 129 33.27 -7.12 9.19
N SER A 130 33.91 -6.54 8.18
CA SER A 130 35.22 -6.97 7.67
C SER A 130 36.27 -5.87 7.84
N LEU A 131 37.52 -6.27 8.05
CA LEU A 131 38.65 -5.35 8.20
C LEU A 131 39.73 -5.69 7.16
N THR A 132 40.12 -4.70 6.37
CA THR A 132 41.24 -4.80 5.43
C THR A 132 42.33 -3.78 5.77
N ALA A 133 43.53 -4.02 5.28
CA ALA A 133 44.65 -3.12 5.38
C ALA A 133 45.36 -3.00 4.03
N THR A 134 46.20 -1.99 3.85
CA THR A 134 47.15 -1.94 2.72
C THR A 134 48.07 -3.18 2.75
N ASP A 135 48.12 -3.91 1.63
CA ASP A 135 48.78 -5.23 1.53
C ASP A 135 50.28 -5.21 1.86
N SER A 136 50.98 -4.14 1.46
CA SER A 136 52.38 -3.93 1.77
C SER A 136 52.71 -2.44 1.80
N VAL A 137 53.69 -2.09 2.61
CA VAL A 137 54.24 -0.73 2.71
C VAL A 137 55.76 -0.82 2.73
N ALA A 138 56.43 0.21 2.21
CA ALA A 138 57.86 0.38 2.46
C ALA A 138 58.11 0.72 3.94
N GLU A 139 59.33 0.53 4.42
CA GLU A 139 59.72 1.00 5.75
C GLU A 139 59.44 2.50 5.90
N GLY A 140 58.76 2.88 6.98
CA GLY A 140 58.30 4.26 7.22
C GLY A 140 57.07 4.69 6.39
N GLY A 141 56.47 3.79 5.61
CA GLY A 141 55.20 4.02 4.92
C GLY A 141 53.99 3.93 5.84
N SER A 142 52.89 4.58 5.45
CA SER A 142 51.63 4.57 6.21
C SER A 142 50.75 3.38 5.84
N ILE A 143 50.07 2.81 6.83
CA ILE A 143 49.10 1.71 6.64
C ILE A 143 47.70 2.29 6.71
N VAL A 144 46.87 2.03 5.70
CA VAL A 144 45.45 2.38 5.73
C VAL A 144 44.66 1.15 6.13
N TYR A 145 43.95 1.24 7.26
CA TYR A 145 42.98 0.23 7.68
C TYR A 145 41.57 0.67 7.30
N THR A 146 40.81 -0.24 6.69
CA THR A 146 39.43 0.01 6.27
C THR A 146 38.50 -1.03 6.86
N ALA A 147 37.51 -0.56 7.63
CA ALA A 147 36.45 -1.39 8.18
C ALA A 147 35.20 -1.26 7.29
N THR A 148 34.59 -2.38 6.89
CA THR A 148 33.43 -2.43 5.98
C THR A 148 32.31 -3.29 6.54
N LEU A 149 31.12 -2.72 6.66
CA LEU A 149 29.86 -3.36 7.00
C LEU A 149 29.11 -3.82 5.75
N THR A 150 28.33 -4.89 5.86
CA THR A 150 27.43 -5.35 4.78
C THR A 150 26.18 -4.49 4.61
N ASN A 151 25.81 -3.73 5.64
CA ASN A 151 24.64 -2.86 5.66
C ASN A 151 25.04 -1.48 6.22
N ALA A 152 24.36 -0.42 5.79
CA ALA A 152 24.66 0.93 6.25
C ALA A 152 24.32 1.08 7.75
N ALA A 153 25.17 1.78 8.50
CA ALA A 153 24.95 1.96 9.92
C ALA A 153 23.86 3.01 10.20
N GLY A 154 22.89 2.72 11.08
CA GLY A 154 21.89 3.71 11.48
C GLY A 154 22.46 4.84 12.36
N THR A 155 23.51 4.55 13.11
CA THR A 155 24.27 5.50 13.92
C THR A 155 25.77 5.25 13.75
N PRO A 156 26.67 6.20 14.08
CA PRO A 156 28.09 6.00 13.90
C PRO A 156 28.62 4.76 14.66
N VAL A 157 29.43 3.95 13.99
CA VAL A 157 30.10 2.77 14.58
C VAL A 157 31.57 3.06 14.77
N THR A 158 32.08 2.79 15.97
CA THR A 158 33.51 2.93 16.30
C THR A 158 34.19 1.56 16.38
N VAL A 159 35.25 1.36 15.61
CA VAL A 159 36.07 0.15 15.63
C VAL A 159 37.45 0.51 16.17
N THR A 160 37.80 -0.03 17.34
CA THR A 160 39.11 0.15 17.97
C THR A 160 40.03 -1.00 17.55
N LEU A 161 41.13 -0.66 16.89
CA LEU A 161 42.16 -1.62 16.47
C LEU A 161 43.09 -1.97 17.64
N SER A 162 43.77 -3.11 17.56
CA SER A 162 44.72 -3.57 18.59
C SER A 162 45.91 -2.63 18.78
N ASN A 163 46.25 -1.83 17.77
CA ASN A 163 47.27 -0.78 17.84
C ASN A 163 46.76 0.54 18.46
N GLY A 164 45.49 0.58 18.91
CA GLY A 164 44.87 1.75 19.52
C GLY A 164 44.26 2.76 18.55
N ALA A 165 44.45 2.62 17.24
CA ALA A 165 43.79 3.47 16.25
C ALA A 165 42.29 3.20 16.20
N VAL A 166 41.50 4.24 15.90
CA VAL A 166 40.03 4.17 15.87
C VAL A 166 39.54 4.46 14.46
N ILE A 167 38.77 3.52 13.90
CA ILE A 167 38.00 3.75 12.68
C ILE A 167 36.59 4.16 13.08
N THR A 168 36.09 5.24 12.50
CA THR A 168 34.67 5.62 12.63
C THR A 168 33.96 5.39 11.31
N ILE A 169 32.93 4.57 11.32
CA ILE A 169 31.97 4.42 10.22
C ILE A 169 30.81 5.36 10.54
N ALA A 170 30.59 6.37 9.70
CA ALA A 170 29.53 7.36 9.94
C ALA A 170 28.13 6.74 9.80
N ALA A 171 27.12 7.42 10.34
CA ALA A 171 25.72 7.07 10.06
C ALA A 171 25.46 7.12 8.54
N ASN A 172 24.64 6.19 8.06
CA ASN A 172 24.32 5.94 6.65
C ASN A 172 25.54 5.56 5.78
N ALA A 173 26.67 5.21 6.38
CA ALA A 173 27.84 4.69 5.67
C ALA A 173 28.01 3.18 5.93
N THR A 174 28.65 2.51 4.97
CA THR A 174 29.05 1.10 5.08
C THR A 174 30.54 0.95 5.38
N SER A 175 31.33 2.01 5.30
CA SER A 175 32.78 1.91 5.51
C SER A 175 33.36 3.12 6.23
N GLY A 176 34.48 2.89 6.91
CA GLY A 176 35.33 3.92 7.48
C GLY A 176 36.80 3.48 7.39
N SER A 177 37.71 4.45 7.44
CA SER A 177 39.15 4.16 7.39
C SER A 177 39.95 5.01 8.37
N VAL A 178 41.12 4.50 8.76
CA VAL A 178 42.13 5.24 9.53
C VAL A 178 43.51 4.97 8.93
N THR A 179 44.37 5.97 8.93
CA THR A 179 45.77 5.85 8.50
C THR A 179 46.68 5.89 9.73
N VAL A 180 47.62 4.96 9.82
CA VAL A 180 48.63 4.86 10.88
C VAL A 180 50.03 4.97 10.27
#